data_AF-A0AAV5AXN3-F1
#
_entry.id   AF-A0AAV5AXN3-F1
#
_cell.length_a   1.000
_cell.length_b   1.000
_cell.length_c   1.000
_cell.angle_alpha   90.00
_cell.angle_beta   90.00
_cell.angle_gamma   90.00
#
_symmetry.space_group_name_H-M   'P 1'
#
loop_
_entity.id
_entity.type
_entity.pdbx_description
1 polymer ?
#
loop_
_entity_poly.entity_id
_entity_poly.type
_entity_poly.pdbx_seq_one_letter_code
_entity_poly.pdbx_strand_id
1 'polypeptide(L)'
;MLNYFQNCFALSKKGAHSLAERIVFSALLNIAMMFPAVFVFMFLTEYLRPVFDPHSTVTNGFWYYAAVAVAFLTVVFVIALWQYTHTFFKK
;
A
#
# COMPACT_ATOMS: atom_id res chain seq x y z
N MET A 1 4.15 14.34 -20.55
CA MET A 1 4.79 13.05 -20.20
C MET A 1 4.71 12.01 -21.33
N LEU A 2 3.57 11.82 -22.00
CA LEU A 2 3.45 10.81 -23.07
C LEU A 2 4.51 10.96 -24.19
N ASN A 3 4.70 12.18 -24.71
CA ASN A 3 5.69 12.45 -25.77
C ASN A 3 7.14 12.22 -25.30
N TYR A 4 7.43 12.41 -24.01
CA TYR A 4 8.75 12.11 -23.44
C TYR A 4 9.01 10.60 -23.46
N PHE A 5 8.03 9.79 -23.03
CA PHE A 5 8.13 8.33 -23.10
C PHE A 5 8.15 7.81 -24.55
N GLN A 6 7.42 8.44 -25.47
CA GLN A 6 7.46 8.07 -26.91
C GLN A 6 8.83 8.33 -27.52
N ASN A 7 9.44 9.50 -27.28
CA ASN A 7 10.76 9.82 -27.84
C ASN A 7 11.91 9.08 -27.15
N CYS A 8 11.84 8.91 -25.83
CA CYS A 8 12.92 8.28 -25.06
C CYS A 8 12.95 6.76 -25.23
N PHE A 9 11.79 6.11 -25.35
CA PHE A 9 11.66 4.65 -25.44
C PHE A 9 11.16 4.15 -26.82
N ALA A 10 11.05 5.03 -27.82
CA ALA A 10 10.52 4.73 -29.16
C ALA A 10 9.15 4.02 -29.14
N LEU A 11 8.30 4.36 -28.17
CA LEU A 11 7.00 3.70 -27.96
C LEU A 11 5.92 4.26 -28.88
N SER A 12 5.05 3.38 -29.36
CA SER A 12 3.77 3.78 -29.98
C SER A 12 2.92 4.59 -28.98
N LYS A 13 2.06 5.48 -29.49
CA LYS A 13 1.14 6.31 -28.68
C LYS A 13 0.37 5.49 -27.64
N LYS A 14 -0.05 4.28 -28.01
CA LYS A 14 -0.74 3.32 -27.12
C LYS A 14 0.19 2.73 -26.06
N GLY A 15 1.44 2.41 -26.42
CA GLY A 15 2.44 1.86 -25.51
C GLY A 15 2.95 2.86 -24.47
N ALA A 16 3.14 4.12 -24.87
CA ALA A 16 3.53 5.18 -23.94
C ALA A 16 2.42 5.50 -22.91
N HIS A 17 1.15 5.38 -23.31
CA HIS A 17 0.03 5.55 -22.39
C HIS A 17 -0.07 4.42 -21.37
N SER A 18 -0.03 3.17 -21.82
CA SER A 18 -0.08 2.02 -20.91
C SER A 18 1.13 1.96 -19.97
N LEU A 19 2.31 2.44 -20.42
CA LEU A 19 3.48 2.56 -19.56
C LEU A 19 3.28 3.62 -18.47
N ALA A 20 2.82 4.82 -18.82
CA ALA A 20 2.59 5.89 -17.85
C ALA A 20 1.55 5.47 -16.80
N GLU A 21 0.46 4.85 -17.24
CA GLU A 21 -0.57 4.32 -16.35
C GLU A 21 -0.03 3.23 -15.42
N ARG A 22 0.77 2.29 -15.95
CA ARG A 22 1.44 1.26 -15.15
C ARG A 22 2.42 1.83 -14.14
N ILE A 23 3.16 2.89 -14.48
CA ILE A 23 4.09 3.54 -13.54
C ILE A 23 3.34 4.16 -12.37
N VAL A 24 2.25 4.89 -12.64
CA VAL A 24 1.41 5.49 -11.59
C VAL A 24 0.81 4.40 -10.70
N PHE A 25 0.27 3.35 -11.32
CA PHE A 25 -0.28 2.20 -10.60
C PHE A 25 0.78 1.48 -9.75
N SER A 26 1.98 1.26 -10.30
CA SER A 26 3.08 0.63 -9.60
C SER A 26 3.57 1.48 -8.42
N ALA A 27 3.63 2.80 -8.58
CA ALA A 27 4.00 3.72 -7.51
C ALA A 27 2.94 3.72 -6.39
N LEU A 28 1.66 3.78 -6.75
CA LEU A 28 0.54 3.69 -5.80
C LEU A 28 0.56 2.36 -5.03
N LEU A 29 0.78 1.24 -5.74
CA LEU A 29 0.91 -0.09 -5.15
C LEU A 29 2.09 -0.17 -4.19
N ASN A 30 3.23 0.41 -4.56
CA ASN A 30 4.42 0.43 -3.71
C ASN A 30 4.21 1.22 -2.40
N ILE A 31 3.53 2.37 -2.47
CA ILE A 31 3.13 3.12 -1.27
C ILE A 31 2.16 2.28 -0.43
N ALA A 32 1.19 1.63 -1.08
CA ALA A 32 0.22 0.81 -0.38
C ALA A 32 0.84 -0.44 0.28
N MET A 33 1.96 -0.94 -0.26
CA MET A 33 2.73 -2.04 0.33
C MET A 33 3.38 -1.67 1.67
N MET A 34 3.54 -0.37 1.97
CA MET A 34 4.07 0.10 3.26
C MET A 34 3.02 0.15 4.37
N PHE A 35 1.72 0.14 4.02
CA PHE A 35 0.63 0.17 5.00
C PHE A 35 0.74 -0.87 6.14
N PRO A 36 1.08 -2.15 5.90
CA PRO A 36 1.28 -3.10 7.00
C PRO A 36 2.40 -2.69 7.98
N ALA A 37 3.50 -2.09 7.50
CA ALA A 37 4.56 -1.61 8.38
C ALA A 37 4.09 -0.40 9.22
N VAL A 38 3.33 0.51 8.62
CA VAL A 38 2.72 1.66 9.32
C VAL A 38 1.75 1.19 10.40
N PHE A 39 0.94 0.17 10.11
CA PHE A 39 0.02 -0.42 11.10
C PHE A 39 0.75 -0.99 12.31
N VAL A 40 1.79 -1.80 12.08
CA VAL A 40 2.62 -2.37 13.16
C VAL A 40 3.26 -1.27 13.99
N PHE A 41 3.76 -0.20 13.35
CA PHE A 41 4.36 0.93 14.05
C PHE A 41 3.35 1.69 14.90
N MET A 42 2.15 1.97 14.38
CA MET A 42 1.07 2.61 15.13
C MET A 42 0.66 1.77 16.35
N PHE A 43 0.45 0.47 16.15
CA PHE A 43 0.13 -0.44 17.25
C PHE A 43 1.23 -0.48 18.32
N LEU A 44 2.49 -0.62 17.89
CA LEU A 44 3.63 -0.73 18.81
C LEU A 44 3.85 0.56 19.59
N THR A 45 3.76 1.72 18.94
CA THR A 45 3.87 3.03 19.61
C THR A 45 2.75 3.25 20.61
N GLU A 46 1.50 2.88 20.30
CA GLU A 46 0.37 3.02 21.21
C GLU A 46 0.44 2.04 22.39
N TYR A 47 0.95 0.82 22.16
CA TYR A 47 1.12 -0.21 23.21
C TYR A 47 2.37 0.00 24.08
N LEU A 48 3.42 0.63 23.55
CA LEU A 48 4.61 1.02 24.32
C LEU A 48 4.42 2.36 25.05
N ARG A 49 3.48 3.20 24.63
CA ARG A 49 3.22 4.51 25.27
C ARG A 49 2.96 4.42 26.79
N PRO A 50 2.20 3.45 27.32
CA PRO A 50 1.98 3.29 28.76
C PRO A 50 3.24 2.83 29.51
N VAL A 51 4.21 2.22 28.82
CA VAL A 51 5.51 1.83 29.41
C VAL A 51 6.38 3.06 29.66
N PHE A 52 6.27 4.08 28.82
CA PHE A 52 7.04 5.33 28.94
C PHE A 52 6.30 6.44 29.70
N ASP A 53 4.97 6.38 29.78
CA ASP A 53 4.16 7.41 30.42
C ASP A 53 2.93 6.82 31.19
N PRO A 54 3.02 6.67 32.53
CA PRO A 54 2.03 5.95 33.34
C PRO A 54 0.65 6.59 33.43
N HIS A 55 0.50 7.86 33.02
CA HIS A 55 -0.77 8.58 33.05
C HIS A 55 -1.62 8.40 31.77
N SER A 56 -1.10 7.67 30.77
CA SER A 56 -1.81 7.44 29.51
C SER A 56 -2.69 6.19 29.60
N THR A 57 -4.00 6.38 29.63
CA THR A 57 -4.97 5.28 29.56
C THR A 57 -5.09 4.81 28.12
N VAL A 58 -5.13 3.50 27.89
CA VAL A 58 -5.37 2.90 26.57
C VAL A 58 -6.79 3.32 26.12
N THR A 59 -6.87 4.36 25.28
CA THR A 59 -8.13 4.96 24.82
C THR A 59 -8.94 4.01 23.93
N ASN A 60 -8.28 3.04 23.28
CA ASN A 60 -8.89 2.16 22.29
C ASN A 60 -8.94 0.70 22.80
N GLY A 61 -10.13 0.11 22.87
CA GLY A 61 -10.30 -1.29 23.30
C GLY A 61 -9.77 -2.31 22.29
N PHE A 62 -9.58 -3.56 22.72
CA PHE A 62 -9.09 -4.68 21.90
C PHE A 62 -9.79 -4.79 20.52
N TRP A 63 -11.11 -4.59 20.50
CA TRP A 63 -11.92 -4.66 19.28
C TRP A 63 -11.56 -3.61 18.22
N TYR A 64 -11.08 -2.42 18.64
CA TYR A 64 -10.63 -1.40 17.71
C TYR A 64 -9.40 -1.89 16.94
N TYR A 65 -8.39 -2.39 17.64
CA TYR A 65 -7.18 -2.94 16.99
C TYR A 65 -7.47 -4.19 16.18
N ALA A 66 -8.40 -5.05 16.61
CA ALA A 66 -8.82 -6.21 15.83
C ALA A 66 -9.49 -5.78 14.52
N ALA A 67 -10.40 -4.79 14.56
CA ALA A 67 -11.04 -4.26 13.36
C ALA A 67 -10.03 -3.59 12.41
N VAL A 68 -9.09 -2.81 12.96
CA VAL A 68 -8.03 -2.17 12.17
C VAL A 68 -7.09 -3.23 11.57
N ALA A 69 -6.70 -4.28 12.31
CA ALA A 69 -5.89 -5.37 11.80
C ALA A 69 -6.56 -6.10 10.62
N VAL A 70 -7.86 -6.40 10.73
CA VAL A 70 -8.65 -7.01 9.66
C VAL A 70 -8.74 -6.09 8.45
N ALA A 71 -8.94 -4.79 8.66
CA ALA A 71 -8.97 -3.81 7.57
C ALA A 71 -7.62 -3.76 6.82
N PHE A 72 -6.49 -3.69 7.54
CA PHE A 72 -5.16 -3.72 6.92
C PHE A 72 -4.88 -5.05 6.22
N LEU A 73 -5.23 -6.19 6.82
CA LEU A 73 -5.11 -7.51 6.17
C LEU A 73 -5.88 -7.57 4.86
N THR A 74 -7.11 -7.04 4.85
CA THR A 74 -7.97 -7.01 3.65
C THR A 74 -7.34 -6.15 2.56
N VAL A 75 -6.83 -4.96 2.91
CA VAL A 75 -6.15 -4.06 1.96
C VAL A 75 -4.91 -4.73 1.36
N VAL A 76 -4.05 -5.33 2.19
CA VAL A 76 -2.86 -6.06 1.71
C VAL A 76 -3.24 -7.23 0.82
N PHE A 77 -4.29 -7.98 1.19
CA PHE A 77 -4.76 -9.12 0.42
C PHE A 77 -5.28 -8.71 -0.97
N VAL A 78 -6.05 -7.62 -1.07
CA VAL A 78 -6.52 -7.07 -2.35
C VAL A 78 -5.35 -6.61 -3.22
N ILE A 79 -4.37 -5.93 -2.64
CA ILE A 79 -3.16 -5.48 -3.35
C ILE A 79 -2.36 -6.68 -3.86
N ALA A 80 -2.16 -7.70 -3.03
CA ALA A 80 -1.47 -8.92 -3.39
C ALA A 80 -2.18 -9.68 -4.51
N LEU A 81 -3.52 -9.77 -4.46
CA LEU A 81 -4.34 -10.32 -5.53
C LEU A 81 -4.15 -9.54 -6.83
N TRP A 82 -4.15 -8.21 -6.78
CA TRP A 82 -3.99 -7.39 -7.97
C TRP A 82 -2.60 -7.56 -8.61
N GLN A 83 -1.55 -7.58 -7.78
CA GLN A 83 -0.19 -7.85 -8.24
C GLN A 83 -0.06 -9.26 -8.84
N TYR A 84 -0.72 -10.25 -8.23
CA TYR A 84 -0.76 -11.62 -8.74
C TYR A 84 -1.43 -11.69 -10.11
N THR A 85 -2.60 -11.06 -10.29
CA THR A 85 -3.32 -11.01 -11.57
C THR A 85 -2.48 -10.33 -12.65
N HIS A 86 -1.80 -9.21 -12.33
CA HIS A 86 -0.97 -8.50 -13.32
C HIS A 86 0.35 -9.22 -13.67
N THR A 87 0.88 -10.06 -12.78
CA THR A 87 2.13 -10.80 -13.02
C THR A 87 1.89 -12.11 -13.78
N PHE A 88 0.80 -12.83 -13.47
CA PHE A 88 0.59 -14.18 -13.99
C PHE A 88 -0.51 -14.29 -15.05
N PHE A 89 -1.49 -13.39 -15.08
CA PHE A 89 -2.52 -13.35 -16.14
C PHE A 89 -2.22 -12.26 -17.17
N LYS A 90 -1.17 -12.47 -17.96
CA LYS A 90 -1.06 -11.87 -19.29
C LYS A 90 -1.63 -12.87 -20.30
N LYS A 91 -2.84 -12.61 -20.78
CA LYS A 91 -3.36 -13.18 -22.03
C LYS A 91 -3.29 -12.11 -23.11
#